data_AF-A0A6M3ILJ6-F1
#
_entry.id   AF-A0A6M3ILJ6-F1
#
_cell.length_a   1.000
_cell.length_b   1.000
_cell.length_c   1.000
_cell.angle_alpha   90.00
_cell.angle_beta   90.00
_cell.angle_gamma   90.00
#
_symmetry.space_group_name_H-M   'P 1'
#
loop_
_entity.id
_entity.type
_entity.pdbx_description
1 polymer ?
#
loop_
_entity_poly.entity_id
_entity_poly.type
_entity_poly.pdbx_seq_one_letter_code
_entity_poly.pdbx_strand_id
1 'polypeptide(L)' 'MAEWEITTPLDKVWASVEVTVNLGNYENIKIMGGYSRTIGPDDDPHELRKVMTRKIIKDVVQEGERVREEQNK' A
#
# COMPACT_ATOMS: atom_id res chain seq x y z
N MET A 1 21.04 19.20 34.51
CA MET A 1 21.29 18.40 33.30
C MET A 1 19.98 18.35 32.55
N ALA A 2 19.90 18.97 31.37
CA ALA A 2 18.68 18.89 30.57
C ALA A 2 18.59 17.48 30.00
N GLU A 3 17.46 16.82 30.21
CA GLU A 3 17.09 15.56 29.56
C GLU A 3 16.84 15.86 28.09
N TRP A 4 17.51 15.14 27.20
CA TRP A 4 17.34 15.27 25.77
C TRP A 4 16.25 14.25 25.46
N GLU A 5 14.99 14.67 25.48
CA GLU A 5 13.92 13.84 24.94
C GLU A 5 14.26 13.54 23.48
N ILE A 6 14.56 12.28 23.19
CA ILE A 6 14.60 11.78 21.82
C ILE A 6 13.15 11.82 21.34
N THR A 7 12.73 12.94 20.75
CA THR A 7 11.44 13.08 20.09
C THR A 7 11.33 11.97 19.05
N THR A 8 10.39 11.06 19.29
CA THR A 8 10.17 9.88 18.48
C THR A 8 9.92 10.31 17.02
N PRO A 9 10.54 9.66 16.02
CA PRO A 9 10.55 10.16 14.66
C PRO A 9 9.12 10.15 14.11
N LEU A 10 8.62 11.34 13.76
CA LEU A 10 7.40 11.64 13.00
C LEU A 10 6.52 10.41 12.70
N ASP A 11 5.36 10.32 13.33
CA ASP A 11 4.40 9.23 13.16
C ASP A 11 4.17 8.87 11.68
N LYS A 12 3.99 7.59 11.39
CA LYS A 12 3.79 7.09 10.03
C LYS A 12 2.44 6.42 9.87
N VAL A 13 1.85 6.58 8.69
CA VAL A 13 0.74 5.75 8.23
C VAL A 13 1.29 4.69 7.29
N TRP A 14 0.79 3.46 7.45
CA TRP A 14 1.08 2.33 6.55
C TRP A 14 -0.21 1.92 5.85
N ALA A 15 -0.12 1.61 4.56
CA ALA A 15 -1.20 1.00 3.80
C ALA A 15 -0.66 -0.18 2.99
N SER A 16 -1.37 -1.31 3.05
CA SER A 16 -1.05 -2.51 2.29
C SER A 16 -2.33 -3.10 1.71
N VAL A 17 -2.25 -3.61 0.49
CA VAL A 17 -3.33 -4.29 -0.20
C VAL A 17 -2.81 -5.56 -0.83
N GLU A 18 -3.61 -6.61 -0.71
CA GLU A 18 -3.40 -7.89 -1.37
C GLU A 18 -4.56 -8.14 -2.33
N VAL A 19 -4.24 -8.54 -3.55
CA VAL A 19 -5.21 -9.01 -4.55
C VAL A 19 -4.79 -10.40 -4.99
N THR A 20 -5.76 -11.31 -5.05
CA THR A 20 -5.58 -12.63 -5.67
C THR A 20 -6.23 -12.60 -7.04
N VAL A 21 -5.44 -12.86 -8.08
CA VAL A 21 -5.89 -12.94 -9.47
C VAL A 21 -5.92 -14.40 -9.88
N ASN A 22 -7.10 -14.86 -10.31
CA ASN A 22 -7.26 -16.19 -10.89
C ASN A 22 -6.88 -16.14 -12.37
N LEU A 23 -5.95 -16.99 -12.79
CA LEU A 23 -5.47 -17.07 -14.17
C LEU A 23 -6.16 -18.16 -15.00
N GLY A 24 -7.05 -18.96 -14.41
CA GLY A 24 -7.53 -20.21 -14.98
C GLY A 24 -6.62 -21.39 -14.64
N ASN A 25 -7.01 -22.61 -15.05
CA ASN A 25 -6.20 -23.83 -14.89
C ASN A 25 -5.66 -24.11 -13.47
N TYR A 26 -6.39 -23.69 -12.43
CA TYR A 26 -5.99 -23.80 -11.01
C TYR A 26 -4.77 -22.95 -10.63
N GLU A 27 -4.35 -22.02 -11.49
CA GLU A 27 -3.27 -21.08 -11.22
C GLU A 27 -3.83 -19.78 -10.64
N ASN A 28 -3.31 -19.37 -9.49
CA ASN A 28 -3.61 -18.10 -8.86
C ASN A 28 -2.32 -17.35 -8.60
N ILE A 29 -2.31 -16.06 -8.93
CA ILE A 29 -1.22 -15.17 -8.55
C ILE A 29 -1.71 -14.25 -7.44
N LYS A 30 -0.90 -14.17 -6.38
CA LYS A 30 -1.10 -13.21 -5.29
C LYS A 30 -0.18 -12.02 -5.51
N ILE A 31 -0.78 -10.84 -5.59
CA ILE A 31 -0.06 -9.58 -5.73
C ILE A 31 -0.26 -8.78 -4.46
N MET A 32 0.84 -8.39 -3.83
CA MET A 32 0.85 -7.59 -2.60
C MET A 32 1.58 -6.29 -2.86
N GLY A 33 0.94 -5.18 -2.53
CA GLY A 33 1.54 -3.86 -2.49
C GLY A 33 1.50 -3.30 -1.08
N GLY A 34 2.54 -2.59 -0.67
CA GLY A 34 2.55 -1.85 0.59
C GLY A 34 3.46 -0.63 0.52
N TYR A 35 3.06 0.47 1.13
CA TYR A 35 3.98 1.58 1.41
C TYR A 35 3.58 2.33 2.68
N SER A 36 4.54 3.09 3.21
CA SER A 36 4.32 4.03 4.31
C SER A 36 4.66 5.45 3.91
N ARG A 37 4.04 6.39 4.64
CA ARG A 37 4.34 7.81 4.57
C ARG A 37 4.35 8.39 5.97
N THR A 38 5.32 9.26 6.21
CA THR A 38 5.39 10.12 7.39
C THR A 38 4.24 11.12 7.39
N ILE A 39 3.57 11.25 8.53
CA ILE A 39 2.48 12.21 8.75
C ILE A 39 3.11 13.61 8.88
N GLY A 40 2.75 14.50 7.95
CA GLY A 40 3.12 15.91 8.04
C GLY A 40 2.37 16.63 9.16
N PRO A 41 2.85 17.82 9.58
CA PRO A 41 2.23 18.58 10.67
C PRO A 41 0.76 18.95 10.41
N ASP A 42 0.36 19.05 9.15
CA ASP A 42 -1.00 19.41 8.72
C ASP A 42 -1.80 18.23 8.11
N ASP A 43 -1.20 17.02 8.07
CA ASP A 43 -1.87 15.85 7.51
C ASP A 43 -2.84 15.25 8.55
N ASP A 44 -4.11 15.08 8.18
CA ASP A 44 -5.02 14.23 8.95
C ASP A 44 -4.66 12.74 8.72
N PRO A 45 -4.31 11.96 9.78
CA PRO A 45 -3.88 10.58 9.62
C PRO A 45 -4.94 9.66 8.99
N HIS A 46 -6.23 9.96 9.20
CA HIS A 46 -7.32 9.14 8.70
C HIS A 46 -7.56 9.38 7.21
N GLU A 47 -7.57 10.64 6.77
CA GLU A 47 -7.64 11.02 5.35
C GLU A 47 -6.38 10.58 4.60
N LEU A 48 -5.20 10.72 5.21
CA LEU A 48 -3.95 10.22 4.63
C LEU A 48 -4.04 8.71 4.37
N ARG A 49 -4.56 7.94 5.33
CA ARG A 49 -4.79 6.49 5.16
C ARG A 49 -5.76 6.19 4.03
N LYS A 50 -6.88 6.92 3.91
CA LYS A 50 -7.85 6.73 2.82
C LYS A 50 -7.23 6.99 1.46
N VAL A 51 -6.48 8.08 1.32
CA VAL A 51 -5.77 8.42 0.07
C VAL A 51 -4.75 7.33 -0.27
N MET A 52 -3.97 6.89 0.73
CA MET A 52 -2.96 5.87 0.53
C MET A 52 -3.55 4.54 0.06
N THR A 53 -4.62 4.09 0.73
CA THR A 53 -5.34 2.87 0.39
C THR A 53 -5.94 2.94 -1.01
N ARG A 54 -6.60 4.04 -1.39
CA ARG A 54 -7.16 4.19 -2.74
C ARG A 54 -6.10 4.10 -3.83
N LYS A 55 -4.95 4.74 -3.60
CA LYS A 55 -3.82 4.69 -4.54
C LYS A 55 -3.32 3.26 -4.70
N ILE A 56 -3.04 2.56 -3.60
CA ILE A 56 -2.45 1.23 -3.67
C ILE A 56 -3.41 0.17 -4.20
N ILE A 57 -4.72 0.30 -3.94
CA ILE A 57 -5.74 -0.56 -4.58
C ILE A 57 -5.65 -0.41 -6.10
N LYS A 58 -5.61 0.83 -6.60
CA LYS A 58 -5.53 1.08 -8.05
C LYS A 58 -4.27 0.47 -8.64
N ASP A 59 -3.12 0.70 -8.01
CA ASP A 59 -1.82 0.20 -8.48
C ASP A 59 -1.79 -1.35 -8.50
N VAL A 60 -2.23 -2.00 -7.42
CA VAL A 60 -2.23 -3.46 -7.30
C VAL A 60 -3.25 -4.13 -8.25
N VAL A 61 -4.43 -3.53 -8.43
CA VAL A 61 -5.43 -4.05 -9.38
C VAL A 61 -4.95 -3.91 -10.82
N GLN A 62 -4.39 -2.75 -11.20
CA GLN A 62 -3.83 -2.54 -12.54
C GLN A 62 -2.71 -3.54 -12.84
N GLU A 63 -1.85 -3.81 -11.86
CA GLU A 63 -0.80 -4.81 -12.00
C GLU A 63 -1.36 -6.23 -12.12
N GLY A 64 -2.43 -6.55 -11.38
CA GLY A 64 -3.14 -7.83 -11.51
C GLY A 64 -3.73 -8.08 -12.89
N GLU A 65 -4.35 -7.05 -13.47
CA GLU A 65 -4.88 -7.13 -14.83
C GLU A 65 -3.76 -7.29 -15.86
N ARG A 66 -2.65 -6.54 -15.72
CA ARG A 66 -1.47 -6.66 -16.58
C ARG A 66 -0.89 -8.07 -16.56
N VAL A 67 -0.68 -8.63 -15.38
CA VAL A 67 -0.17 -10.00 -15.20
C VAL A 67 -1.13 -11.01 -15.85
N ARG A 68 -2.45 -10.84 -15.67
CA ARG A 68 -3.44 -11.71 -16.30
C ARG A 68 -3.36 -11.66 -17.83
N GLU A 69 -3.20 -10.48 -18.41
CA GLU A 69 -3.06 -10.32 -19.87
C GLU A 69 -1.76 -10.92 -20.42
N GLU A 70 -0.65 -10.83 -19.68
CA GLU A 70 0.64 -11.40 -20.07
C GLU A 70 0.63 -12.94 -20.05
N GLN A 71 -0.05 -13.55 -19.08
CA GLN A 71 -0.12 -15.02 -18.95
C GLN A 71 -1.12 -15.68 -19.90
N ASN A 72 -2.09 -14.94 -20.43
CA ASN A 72 -3.10 -15.45 -21.38
C ASN A 72 -2.73 -15.22 -22.87
N LYS A 73 -1.53 -14.70 -23.15
CA LYS A 73 -0.97 -14.57 -24.52
C LYS A 73 -0.08 -15.77 -24.84
#